data_AF-A0A5C6NJ31-F1
#
_entry.id   AF-A0A5C6NJ31-F1
#
_cell.length_a   1.000
_cell.length_b   1.000
_cell.length_c   1.000
_cell.angle_alpha   90.00
_cell.angle_beta   90.00
_cell.angle_gamma   90.00
#
_symmetry.space_group_name_H-M   'P 1'
#
loop_
_entity.id
_entity.type
_entity.pdbx_description
1 polymer ?
#
loop_
_entity_poly.entity_id
_entity_poly.type
_entity_poly.pdbx_seq_one_letter_code
_entity_poly.pdbx_strand_id
1 'polypeptide(L)'
;MRVDLSQRLIFPSEVAVTNLRPDLVLWSKSCRRVFIVELTVPWEEAIGEAYERKRLRYANLAAEAEGRGWSVKVWPVEVGCRGFVSRTTTKLLKEMGIRGQAQRRAVKELAATAEQSSHWLWLKRRDISWAAK
;
A
#
# COMPACT_ATOMS: atom_id res chain seq x y z
N MET A 1 17.60 3.60 -6.31
CA MET A 1 16.34 3.06 -5.77
C MET A 1 15.83 2.04 -6.78
N ARG A 2 15.48 0.82 -6.35
CA ARG A 2 14.92 -0.22 -7.25
C ARG A 2 13.44 -0.43 -6.93
N VAL A 3 12.63 -0.73 -7.95
CA VAL A 3 11.19 -1.00 -7.88
C VAL A 3 10.89 -2.17 -8.80
N ASP A 4 10.14 -3.16 -8.32
CA ASP A 4 9.66 -4.27 -9.16
C ASP A 4 8.18 -4.07 -9.50
N LEU A 5 7.89 -3.87 -10.78
CA LEU A 5 6.53 -3.66 -11.32
C LEU A 5 6.10 -4.79 -12.28
N SER A 6 6.91 -5.83 -12.47
CA SER A 6 6.70 -6.84 -13.53
C SER A 6 6.47 -8.26 -12.98
N GLN A 7 5.21 -8.69 -13.08
CA GLN A 7 4.66 -10.07 -13.05
C GLN A 7 4.86 -10.97 -11.82
N ARG A 8 5.90 -10.80 -11.00
CA ARG A 8 5.97 -11.38 -9.66
C ARG A 8 6.80 -10.45 -8.78
N LEU A 9 6.13 -9.64 -7.96
CA LEU A 9 6.79 -8.80 -6.96
C LEU A 9 7.56 -9.71 -5.99
N ILE A 10 8.83 -9.96 -6.30
CA ILE A 10 9.70 -10.81 -5.49
C ILE A 10 10.35 -9.91 -4.46
N PHE A 11 10.09 -10.21 -3.19
CA PHE A 11 10.69 -9.45 -2.10
C PHE A 11 12.23 -9.59 -2.15
N PRO A 12 13.00 -8.49 -2.03
CA PRO A 12 14.45 -8.54 -2.15
C PRO A 12 15.06 -9.46 -1.08
N SER A 13 15.67 -10.57 -1.50
CA SER A 13 16.25 -11.58 -0.59
C SER A 13 17.35 -11.03 0.32
N GLU A 14 18.03 -9.96 -0.12
CA GLU A 14 19.02 -9.22 0.65
C GLU A 14 18.44 -8.43 1.83
N VAL A 15 17.14 -8.12 1.77
CA VAL A 15 16.39 -7.53 2.88
C VAL A 15 15.90 -8.65 3.79
N ALA A 16 15.12 -9.59 3.25
CA ALA A 16 14.62 -10.78 3.94
C ALA A 16 14.11 -11.82 2.93
N VAL A 17 13.96 -13.07 3.35
CA VAL A 17 13.37 -14.12 2.49
C VAL A 17 11.94 -14.34 2.95
N THR A 18 10.96 -14.08 2.07
CA THR A 18 9.55 -14.20 2.42
C THR A 18 8.69 -14.60 1.23
N ASN A 19 7.57 -15.25 1.53
CA ASN A 19 6.51 -15.54 0.57
C ASN A 19 5.43 -14.44 0.54
N LEU A 20 5.52 -13.43 1.43
CA LEU A 20 4.62 -12.29 1.42
C LEU A 20 4.87 -11.44 0.17
N ARG A 21 3.78 -10.87 -0.36
CA ARG A 21 3.78 -10.05 -1.58
C ARG A 21 3.09 -8.71 -1.31
N PRO A 22 3.86 -7.71 -0.87
CA PRO A 22 3.37 -6.34 -0.81
C PRO A 22 3.01 -5.82 -2.21
N ASP A 23 2.12 -4.84 -2.29
CA ASP A 23 1.77 -4.22 -3.58
C ASP A 23 2.92 -3.38 -4.16
N LEU A 24 3.80 -2.85 -3.31
CA LEU A 24 4.98 -2.12 -3.71
C LEU A 24 6.11 -2.26 -2.68
N VAL A 25 7.33 -2.52 -3.16
CA VAL A 25 8.53 -2.53 -2.33
C VAL A 25 9.56 -1.57 -2.93
N LEU A 26 10.01 -0.60 -2.13
CA LEU A 26 11.07 0.32 -2.50
C LEU A 26 12.25 0.10 -1.57
N TRP A 27 13.45 -0.11 -2.09
CA TRP A 27 14.62 -0.29 -1.23
C TRP A 27 15.88 0.36 -1.79
N SER A 28 16.79 0.65 -0.86
CA SER A 28 18.10 1.22 -1.13
C SER A 28 19.15 0.46 -0.35
N LYS A 29 20.04 -0.25 -1.07
CA LYS A 29 21.16 -0.97 -0.47
C LYS A 29 22.14 -0.04 0.24
N SER A 30 22.45 1.09 -0.38
CA SER A 30 23.41 2.07 0.17
C SER A 30 22.91 2.70 1.46
N CYS A 31 21.61 2.99 1.56
CA CYS A 31 21.00 3.56 2.75
C CYS A 31 20.50 2.50 3.75
N ARG A 32 20.66 1.20 3.46
CA ARG A 32 20.07 0.08 4.20
C ARG A 32 18.62 0.36 4.61
N ARG A 33 17.79 0.80 3.67
CA ARG A 33 16.39 1.16 3.94
C ARG A 33 15.44 0.44 2.98
N VAL A 34 14.31 -0.01 3.51
CA VAL A 34 13.22 -0.62 2.75
C VAL A 34 11.87 -0.02 3.17
N PHE A 35 11.03 0.25 2.18
CA PHE A 35 9.63 0.61 2.33
C PHE A 35 8.79 -0.54 1.80
N ILE A 36 7.88 -1.02 2.65
CA ILE A 36 6.90 -2.04 2.31
C ILE A 36 5.56 -1.33 2.23
N VAL A 37 5.00 -1.23 1.03
CA VAL A 37 3.78 -0.47 0.78
C VAL A 37 2.67 -1.44 0.39
N GLU A 38 1.52 -1.31 1.04
CA GLU A 38 0.34 -2.16 0.84
C GLU A 38 -0.87 -1.26 0.62
N LEU A 39 -1.63 -1.48 -0.44
CA LEU A 39 -2.85 -0.75 -0.72
C LEU A 39 -4.04 -1.36 0.04
N THR A 40 -4.96 -0.52 0.49
CA THR A 40 -6.23 -0.95 1.07
C THR A 40 -7.33 0.06 0.81
N VAL A 41 -8.52 -0.44 0.45
CA VAL A 41 -9.70 0.38 0.17
C VAL A 41 -10.85 -0.04 1.10
N PRO A 42 -10.81 0.34 2.39
CA PRO A 42 -11.86 -0.02 3.35
C PRO A 42 -13.07 0.93 3.26
N TRP A 43 -14.14 0.57 3.97
CA TRP A 43 -15.14 1.57 4.38
C TRP A 43 -14.48 2.59 5.31
N GLU A 44 -14.88 3.86 5.25
CA GLU A 44 -14.17 4.94 5.96
C GLU A 44 -14.05 4.71 7.48
N GLU A 45 -15.09 4.17 8.10
CA GLU A 45 -15.12 3.87 9.54
C GLU A 45 -14.10 2.77 9.93
N ALA A 46 -13.78 1.88 8.99
CA ALA A 46 -12.85 0.77 9.20
C ALA A 46 -11.40 1.08 8.83
N ILE A 47 -11.05 2.34 8.49
CA ILE A 47 -9.70 2.71 8.08
C ILE A 47 -8.66 2.39 9.17
N GLY A 48 -8.96 2.70 10.44
CA GLY A 48 -8.04 2.46 11.55
C GLY A 48 -7.74 0.97 11.75
N GLU A 49 -8.78 0.14 11.73
CA GLU A 49 -8.65 -1.31 11.83
C GLU A 49 -7.91 -1.91 10.63
N ALA A 50 -8.23 -1.43 9.42
CA ALA A 50 -7.55 -1.86 8.20
C ALA A 50 -6.05 -1.53 8.23
N TYR A 51 -5.69 -0.32 8.72
CA TYR A 51 -4.30 0.09 8.90
C TYR A 51 -3.56 -0.87 9.85
N GLU A 52 -4.08 -1.09 11.05
CA GLU A 52 -3.43 -1.94 12.05
C GLU A 52 -3.29 -3.38 11.56
N ARG A 53 -4.35 -3.95 10.99
CA ARG A 53 -4.32 -5.30 10.43
C ARG A 53 -3.24 -5.46 9.34
N LYS A 54 -3.15 -4.50 8.41
CA LYS A 54 -2.14 -4.55 7.33
C LYS A 54 -0.72 -4.29 7.86
N ARG A 55 -0.56 -3.40 8.84
CA ARG A 55 0.73 -3.17 9.50
C ARG A 55 1.22 -4.43 10.21
N LEU A 56 0.35 -5.09 10.97
CA LEU A 56 0.66 -6.31 11.71
C LEU A 56 1.03 -7.48 10.79
N ARG A 57 0.40 -7.59 9.61
CA ARG A 57 0.74 -8.61 8.59
C ARG A 57 2.23 -8.65 8.26
N TYR A 58 2.90 -7.49 8.28
CA TYR A 58 4.30 -7.35 7.92
C TYR A 58 5.23 -7.15 9.12
N ALA A 59 4.72 -7.22 10.37
CA ALA A 59 5.51 -6.95 11.56
C ALA A 59 6.69 -7.93 11.73
N ASN A 60 6.45 -9.23 11.53
CA ASN A 60 7.51 -10.25 11.63
C ASN A 60 8.58 -10.08 10.54
N LEU A 61 8.15 -9.75 9.32
CA LEU A 61 9.05 -9.48 8.20
C LEU A 61 9.91 -8.23 8.47
N ALA A 62 9.29 -7.19 9.04
CA ALA A 62 9.99 -5.98 9.43
C ALA A 62 11.04 -6.27 10.51
N ALA A 63 10.67 -7.00 11.56
CA ALA A 63 11.60 -7.38 12.63
C ALA A 63 12.78 -8.23 12.11
N GLU A 64 12.54 -9.17 11.19
CA GLU A 64 13.61 -9.96 10.56
C GLU A 64 14.58 -9.07 9.76
N ALA A 65 14.05 -8.17 8.94
CA ALA A 65 14.87 -7.25 8.16
C ALA A 65 15.64 -6.25 9.04
N GLU A 66 15.02 -5.77 10.13
CA GLU A 66 15.68 -4.94 11.14
C GLU A 66 16.81 -5.69 11.86
N GLY A 67 16.61 -6.96 12.20
CA GLY A 67 17.67 -7.82 12.74
C GLY A 67 18.84 -8.03 11.78
N ARG A 68 18.61 -7.89 10.47
CA ARG A 68 19.64 -7.90 9.41
C ARG A 68 20.24 -6.51 9.13
N GLY A 69 19.95 -5.52 9.97
CA GLY A 69 20.51 -4.16 9.89
C GLY A 69 19.81 -3.25 8.88
N TRP A 70 18.58 -3.57 8.45
CA TRP A 70 17.79 -2.68 7.59
C TRP A 70 16.86 -1.78 8.39
N SER A 71 16.74 -0.52 7.98
CA SER A 71 15.66 0.37 8.42
C SER A 71 14.39 0.06 7.62
N VAL A 72 13.37 -0.45 8.27
CA VAL A 72 12.11 -0.87 7.63
C VAL A 72 11.00 0.14 7.91
N LYS A 73 10.21 0.48 6.90
CA LYS A 73 8.95 1.21 7.08
C LYS A 73 7.81 0.49 6.37
N VAL A 74 6.82 0.05 7.13
CA VAL A 74 5.58 -0.54 6.60
C VAL A 74 4.53 0.56 6.47
N TRP A 75 4.02 0.76 5.26
CA TRP A 75 3.03 1.78 4.90
C TRP A 75 1.81 1.14 4.26
N PRO A 76 0.78 0.84 5.05
CA PRO A 76 -0.57 0.70 4.52
C PRO A 76 -1.01 2.05 3.91
N VAL A 77 -1.52 2.01 2.69
CA VAL A 77 -2.08 3.13 1.94
C VAL A 77 -3.58 2.95 1.94
N GLU A 78 -4.25 3.69 2.80
CA GLU A 78 -5.69 3.60 2.98
C GLU A 78 -6.40 4.72 2.24
N VAL A 79 -7.30 4.33 1.35
CA VAL A 79 -8.22 5.22 0.67
C VAL A 79 -9.62 4.66 0.85
N GLY A 80 -10.51 5.37 1.53
CA GLY A 80 -11.90 4.99 1.70
C GLY A 80 -12.61 4.80 0.36
N CYS A 81 -13.51 3.82 0.28
CA CYS A 81 -14.24 3.50 -0.94
C CYS A 81 -15.11 4.65 -1.48
N ARG A 82 -15.42 5.66 -0.65
CA ARG A 82 -16.14 6.89 -1.04
C ARG A 82 -15.20 8.07 -1.31
N GLY A 83 -13.91 7.81 -1.50
CA GLY A 83 -12.91 8.80 -1.89
C GLY A 83 -12.20 9.51 -0.72
N PHE A 84 -12.34 9.04 0.51
CA PHE A 84 -11.60 9.62 1.64
C PHE A 84 -10.15 9.15 1.65
N VAL A 85 -9.18 10.05 1.47
CA VAL A 85 -7.76 9.69 1.55
C VAL A 85 -7.23 9.86 2.97
N SER A 86 -6.61 8.82 3.52
CA SER A 86 -6.07 8.85 4.88
C SER A 86 -4.92 9.86 5.05
N ARG A 87 -4.72 10.29 6.30
CA ARG A 87 -3.55 11.11 6.68
C ARG A 87 -2.24 10.35 6.50
N THR A 88 -2.25 9.04 6.73
CA THR A 88 -1.11 8.11 6.57
C THR A 88 -0.67 8.03 5.11
N THR A 89 -1.60 7.90 4.17
CA THR A 89 -1.33 8.00 2.72
C THR A 89 -0.70 9.35 2.36
N THR A 90 -1.24 10.44 2.90
CA THR A 90 -0.70 11.79 2.66
C THR A 90 0.72 11.97 3.23
N LYS A 91 1.03 11.32 4.37
CA LYS A 91 2.38 11.29 4.95
C LYS A 91 3.35 10.49 4.07
N LEU A 92 2.94 9.33 3.56
CA LEU A 92 3.75 8.53 2.63
C LEU A 92 4.14 9.35 1.39
N LEU A 93 3.19 10.05 0.77
CA LEU A 93 3.49 10.90 -0.40
C LEU A 93 4.60 11.93 -0.09
N LYS A 94 4.54 12.59 1.08
CA LYS A 94 5.56 13.55 1.51
C LYS A 94 6.92 12.90 1.76
N GLU A 95 6.92 11.71 2.35
CA GLU A 95 8.12 10.89 2.59
C GLU A 95 8.79 10.48 1.27
N MET A 96 7.99 10.23 0.24
CA MET A 96 8.44 9.96 -1.13
C MET A 96 8.82 11.23 -1.92
N GLY A 97 8.80 12.40 -1.28
CA GLY A 97 9.17 13.67 -1.92
C GLY A 97 8.04 14.34 -2.71
N ILE A 98 6.84 13.75 -2.77
CA ILE A 98 5.68 14.32 -3.47
C ILE A 98 5.04 15.39 -2.58
N ARG A 99 5.12 16.65 -3.02
CA ARG A 99 4.69 17.82 -2.22
C ARG A 99 3.92 18.83 -3.08
N GLY A 100 3.32 19.82 -2.41
CA GLY A 100 2.67 20.96 -3.06
C GLY A 100 1.54 20.57 -4.00
N GLN A 101 1.56 21.11 -5.23
CA GLN A 101 0.54 20.85 -6.23
C GLN A 101 0.50 19.37 -6.66
N ALA A 102 1.66 18.73 -6.80
CA ALA A 102 1.73 17.31 -7.15
C ALA A 102 1.06 16.43 -6.08
N GLN A 103 1.25 16.75 -4.81
CA GLN A 103 0.56 16.05 -3.72
C GLN A 103 -0.96 16.25 -3.79
N ARG A 104 -1.43 17.49 -3.96
CA ARG A 104 -2.88 17.77 -4.07
C ARG A 104 -3.51 17.01 -5.23
N ARG A 105 -2.81 16.97 -6.37
CA ARG A 105 -3.23 16.21 -7.55
C ARG A 105 -3.30 14.71 -7.26
N ALA A 106 -2.24 14.12 -6.70
CA ALA A 106 -2.21 12.70 -6.36
C ALA A 106 -3.33 12.31 -5.38
N VAL A 107 -3.58 13.12 -4.34
CA VAL A 107 -4.69 12.88 -3.40
C VAL A 107 -6.04 12.92 -4.10
N LYS A 108 -6.27 13.88 -5.01
CA LYS A 108 -7.52 13.97 -5.78
C LYS A 108 -7.70 12.78 -6.71
N GLU A 109 -6.63 12.35 -7.38
CA GLU A 109 -6.65 11.18 -8.27
C GLU A 109 -6.93 9.90 -7.48
N LEU A 110 -6.25 9.68 -6.36
CA LEU A 110 -6.50 8.53 -5.47
C LEU A 110 -7.96 8.46 -5.00
N ALA A 111 -8.51 9.59 -4.54
CA ALA A 111 -9.89 9.70 -4.11
C ALA A 111 -10.86 9.31 -5.24
N ALA A 112 -10.71 9.93 -6.41
CA ALA A 112 -11.57 9.69 -7.57
C ALA A 112 -11.48 8.24 -8.07
N THR A 113 -10.28 7.67 -8.13
CA THR A 113 -10.08 6.28 -8.55
C THR A 113 -10.76 5.30 -7.58
N ALA A 114 -10.62 5.50 -6.27
CA ALA A 114 -11.27 4.65 -5.28
C ALA A 114 -12.81 4.71 -5.38
N GLU A 115 -13.37 5.92 -5.50
CA GLU A 115 -14.81 6.13 -5.62
C GLU A 115 -15.37 5.51 -6.91
N GLN A 116 -14.76 5.81 -8.06
CA GLN A 116 -15.21 5.29 -9.36
C GLN A 116 -15.13 3.77 -9.42
N SER A 117 -14.04 3.19 -8.92
CA SER A 117 -13.86 1.73 -8.88
C SER A 117 -14.88 1.06 -7.96
N SER A 118 -15.09 1.62 -6.78
CA SER A 118 -16.07 1.10 -5.81
C SER A 118 -17.51 1.22 -6.33
N HIS A 119 -17.83 2.34 -6.99
CA HIS A 119 -19.13 2.53 -7.64
C HIS A 119 -19.33 1.52 -8.77
N TRP A 120 -18.31 1.27 -9.59
CA TRP A 120 -18.39 0.26 -10.65
C TRP A 120 -18.63 -1.15 -10.07
N LEU A 121 -17.91 -1.53 -9.02
CA LEU A 121 -18.13 -2.79 -8.30
C LEU A 121 -19.56 -2.89 -7.77
N TRP A 122 -20.08 -1.80 -7.19
CA TRP A 122 -21.46 -1.75 -6.72
C TRP A 122 -22.48 -1.94 -7.85
N LEU A 123 -22.31 -1.27 -8.99
CA LEU A 123 -23.18 -1.45 -10.17
C LEU A 123 -23.15 -2.90 -10.66
N LYS A 124 -22.00 -3.57 -10.55
CA LYS A 124 -21.78 -4.95 -10.96
C LYS A 124 -22.16 -6.01 -9.92
N ARG A 125 -22.64 -5.64 -8.74
CA ARG A 125 -22.93 -6.57 -7.62
C ARG A 125 -23.94 -7.69 -7.92
N ARG A 126 -24.75 -7.57 -8.99
CA ARG A 126 -25.74 -8.57 -9.43
C ARG A 126 -25.35 -9.26 -10.73
N ASP A 127 -24.15 -9.00 -11.26
CA ASP A 127 -23.69 -9.61 -12.50
C ASP A 127 -23.39 -11.10 -12.26
N ILE A 128 -24.00 -11.97 -13.05
CA ILE A 128 -23.95 -13.43 -12.86
C ILE A 128 -22.53 -13.95 -13.09
N SER A 129 -21.68 -13.21 -13.78
CA SER A 129 -20.26 -13.55 -13.98
C SER A 129 -19.45 -13.60 -12.69
N TRP A 130 -19.91 -12.99 -11.59
CA TRP A 130 -19.27 -13.09 -10.27
C TRP A 130 -19.68 -14.34 -9.49
N ALA A 131 -20.72 -15.06 -9.91
CA ALA A 131 -21.09 -16.31 -9.27
C ALA A 131 -19.93 -17.29 -9.48
N ALA A 132 -19.40 -17.82 -8.37
CA ALA A 132 -18.37 -18.85 -8.41
C ALA A 132 -18.88 -20.02 -9.28
N LYS A 133 -18.08 -20.43 -10.26
CA LYS A 133 -18.33 -21.66 -11.02
C LYS A 133 -18.22 -22.88 -10.11
#